data_AF-A0A7H9HTL5-F1
#
_entry.id   AF-A0A7H9HTL5-F1
#
_cell.length_a   1.000
_cell.length_b   1.000
_cell.length_c   1.000
_cell.angle_alpha   90.00
_cell.angle_beta   90.00
_cell.angle_gamma   90.00
#
_symmetry.space_group_name_H-M   'P 1'
#
loop_
_entity.id
_entity.type
_entity.pdbx_description
1 polymer ?
#
loop_
_entity_poly.entity_id
_entity_poly.type
_entity_poly.pdbx_seq_one_letter_code
_entity_poly.pdbx_strand_id
1 'polypeptide(L)' 'MSEIEKNTKETDKPKPCCVCLPEKDERDQCILFNGQDSDKCKVFVQEYKKCMKSYGFDI' A
#
# COMPACT_ATOMS: atom_id res chain seq x y z
N MET A 1 -5.59 -29.61 -6.18
CA MET A 1 -6.63 -28.56 -6.29
C MET A 1 -6.52 -27.73 -5.02
N SER A 2 -5.89 -26.55 -4.99
CA SER A 2 -5.64 -25.59 -6.07
C SER A 2 -4.30 -24.89 -5.87
N GLU A 3 -3.51 -24.81 -6.94
CA GLU A 3 -2.33 -23.97 -7.06
C GLU A 3 -2.69 -22.47 -7.04
N ILE A 4 -1.82 -21.64 -6.44
CA ILE A 4 -1.23 -20.48 -7.14
C ILE A 4 0.21 -20.31 -6.66
N GLU A 5 1.14 -20.87 -7.43
CA GLU A 5 2.54 -20.45 -7.47
C GLU A 5 2.67 -19.14 -8.25
N LYS A 6 3.50 -18.20 -7.76
CA LYS A 6 4.12 -17.17 -8.62
C LYS A 6 5.53 -16.80 -8.12
N ASN A 7 6.45 -17.67 -8.49
CA ASN A 7 7.68 -17.40 -9.26
C ASN A 7 8.60 -16.22 -8.84
N THR A 8 9.79 -16.63 -8.38
CA THR A 8 11.13 -16.14 -8.75
C THR A 8 11.66 -14.81 -8.21
N LYS A 9 12.80 -14.98 -7.54
CA LYS A 9 13.81 -13.99 -7.17
C LYS A 9 14.42 -13.37 -8.44
N GLU A 10 14.42 -12.05 -8.57
CA GLU A 10 15.53 -11.30 -9.17
C GLU A 10 15.35 -9.77 -8.95
N THR A 11 16.42 -9.14 -8.49
CA THR A 11 16.66 -7.70 -8.24
C THR A 11 16.19 -7.10 -6.90
N ASP A 12 17.21 -6.72 -6.14
CA ASP A 12 17.31 -5.96 -4.90
C ASP A 12 16.61 -4.58 -4.98
N LYS A 13 15.28 -4.56 -5.11
CA LYS A 13 14.47 -3.36 -4.85
C LYS A 13 13.31 -3.78 -3.95
N PRO A 14 13.20 -3.25 -2.73
CA PRO A 14 12.06 -3.55 -1.87
C PRO A 14 10.80 -3.20 -2.64
N LYS A 15 9.91 -4.19 -2.82
CA LYS A 15 8.62 -3.96 -3.45
C LYS A 15 7.92 -2.85 -2.65
N PRO A 16 7.26 -1.87 -3.29
CA PRO A 16 6.60 -0.76 -2.60
C PRO A 16 5.50 -1.22 -1.63
N CYS A 17 5.10 -2.49 -1.70
CA CYS A 17 4.22 -3.14 -0.75
C CYS A 17 4.88 -3.52 0.60
N CYS A 18 6.19 -3.31 0.81
CA CYS A 18 6.88 -3.68 2.06
C CYS A 18 7.29 -2.50 2.95
N VAL A 19 7.21 -1.27 2.45
CA VAL A 19 7.70 -0.08 3.17
C VAL A 19 6.58 0.68 3.88
N CYS A 20 5.38 0.71 3.29
CA CYS A 20 4.23 1.44 3.83
C CYS A 20 3.02 0.50 3.99
N LEU A 21 3.29 -0.69 4.56
CA LEU A 21 2.27 -1.69 4.90
C LEU A 21 1.19 -1.14 5.85
N PRO A 22 1.54 -0.52 6.99
CA PRO A 22 0.53 -0.06 7.93
C PRO A 22 -0.36 1.03 7.34
N GLU A 23 0.21 2.01 6.61
CA GLU A 23 -0.55 3.09 5.98
C GLU A 23 -1.48 2.57 4.87
N LYS A 24 -1.03 1.54 4.13
CA LYS A 24 -1.86 0.88 3.12
C LYS A 24 -3.01 0.12 3.78
N ASP A 25 -2.75 -0.60 4.87
CA ASP A 25 -3.77 -1.34 5.61
C ASP A 25 -4.80 -0.38 6.22
N GLU A 26 -4.36 0.72 6.84
CA GLU A 26 -5.24 1.76 7.39
C GLU A 26 -6.11 2.41 6.32
N ARG A 27 -5.55 2.65 5.12
CA ARG A 27 -6.32 3.14 3.97
C ARG A 27 -7.36 2.12 3.51
N ASP A 28 -6.98 0.85 3.36
CA ASP A 28 -7.90 -0.22 2.94
C ASP A 28 -9.00 -0.43 3.99
N GLN A 29 -8.66 -0.45 5.28
CA GLN A 29 -9.61 -0.46 6.38
C GLN A 29 -10.53 0.77 6.32
N CYS A 30 -9.99 1.97 6.13
CA CYS A 30 -10.80 3.17 6.05
C CYS A 30 -11.81 3.11 4.90
N ILE A 31 -11.40 2.66 3.71
CA ILE A 31 -12.27 2.50 2.55
C ILE A 31 -13.34 1.44 2.84
N LEU A 32 -12.98 0.34 3.52
CA LEU A 32 -13.90 -0.71 3.91
C LEU A 32 -14.95 -0.21 4.94
N PHE A 33 -14.53 0.60 5.91
CA PHE A 33 -15.40 1.10 6.99
C PHE A 33 -16.23 2.33 6.61
N ASN A 34 -15.65 3.26 5.84
CA ASN A 34 -16.28 4.55 5.54
C ASN A 34 -16.73 4.68 4.07
N GLY A 35 -16.42 3.69 3.23
CA GLY A 35 -16.67 3.75 1.79
C GLY A 35 -15.60 4.51 1.03
N GLN A 36 -15.47 4.20 -0.27
CA GLN A 36 -14.44 4.75 -1.15
C GLN A 36 -14.54 6.27 -1.35
N ASP A 37 -15.71 6.85 -1.10
CA ASP A 37 -16.02 8.28 -1.23
C ASP A 37 -15.69 9.12 0.02
N SER A 38 -15.22 8.48 1.10
CA SER A 38 -14.96 9.21 2.33
C SER A 38 -13.70 10.07 2.28
N ASP A 39 -13.86 11.38 2.47
CA ASP A 39 -12.77 12.34 2.63
C ASP A 39 -11.80 11.97 3.76
N LYS A 40 -12.26 11.22 4.76
CA LYS A 40 -11.42 10.70 5.85
C LYS A 40 -10.30 9.80 5.33
N CYS A 41 -10.54 9.05 4.25
CA CYS A 41 -9.54 8.14 3.69
C CYS A 41 -8.47 8.87 2.88
N LYS A 42 -8.70 10.14 2.49
CA LYS A 42 -7.68 10.97 1.83
C LYS A 42 -6.48 11.22 2.74
N VAL A 43 -6.69 11.28 4.06
CA VAL A 43 -5.60 11.43 5.04
C VAL A 43 -4.67 10.22 4.99
N PHE A 44 -5.21 9.00 4.99
CA PHE A 44 -4.42 7.77 4.89
C PHE A 44 -3.72 7.62 3.52
N VAL A 45 -4.35 8.08 2.44
CA VAL A 45 -3.70 8.13 1.12
C VAL A 45 -2.51 9.10 1.10
N GLN A 46 -2.65 10.26 1.76
CA GLN A 46 -1.56 11.25 1.89
C GLN A 46 -0.40 10.70 2.73
N GLU A 47 -0.69 10.02 3.85
CA GLU A 47 0.29 9.32 4.67
C GLU A 47 1.04 8.26 3.86
N TYR A 48 0.31 7.38 3.15
CA TYR A 48 0.91 6.37 2.27
C TYR A 48 1.83 6.97 1.20
N LYS A 49 1.41 8.07 0.56
CA LYS A 49 2.23 8.82 -0.40
C LYS A 49 3.48 9.42 0.26
N LYS A 50 3.37 10.00 1.45
CA LYS A 50 4.51 10.54 2.20
C LYS A 50 5.51 9.46 2.59
N CYS A 51 5.01 8.31 3.06
CA CYS A 51 5.85 7.17 3.37
C CYS A 51 6.61 6.71 2.11
N MET A 52 5.93 6.47 0.99
CA MET A 52 6.59 6.05 -0.25
C MET A 52 7.60 7.08 -0.77
N LYS A 53 7.26 8.38 -0.68
CA LYS A 53 8.16 9.47 -1.04
C LYS A 53 9.41 9.52 -0.18
N SER A 54 9.31 9.18 1.11
CA SER A 54 10.46 9.10 2.03
C SER A 54 11.43 7.98 1.63
N TYR A 55 10.92 6.93 0.97
CA TYR A 55 11.71 5.85 0.41
C TYR A 55 12.18 6.10 -1.04
N GLY A 56 11.86 7.27 -1.62
CA GLY A 56 12.25 7.64 -2.98
C GLY A 56 11.33 7.10 -4.08
N PHE A 57 10.12 6.65 -3.73
CA PHE A 57 9.08 6.27 -4.69
C PHE A 57 8.03 7.38 -4.80
N ASP A 58 7.91 8.00 -5.99
CA ASP A 58 6.90 9.02 -6.27
C ASP A 58 5.68 8.36 -6.96
N ILE A 59 4.50 8.44 -6.33
CA ILE A 59 3.23 7.77 -6.67
C ILE A 59 2.03 8.72 -6.62
#